data_AF-A0A7C5P1I8-F1
#
_entry.id   AF-A0A7C5P1I8-F1
#
_cell.length_a   1.000
_cell.length_b   1.000
_cell.length_c   1.000
_cell.angle_alpha   90.00
_cell.angle_beta   90.00
_cell.angle_gamma   90.00
#
_symmetry.space_group_name_H-M   'P 1'
#
loop_
_entity.id
_entity.type
_entity.pdbx_description
1 polymer ?
#
loop_
_entity_poly.entity_id
_entity_poly.type
_entity_poly.pdbx_seq_one_letter_code
_entity_poly.pdbx_strand_id
1 'polypeptide(L)' 'MSGYRACDMMNIKKKKRVRVLINPRSGFSIPIRTICKAIMRYWEDTNKDVTYQFCNSVEDGIEKAGRAVSEGVDIIL' A
#
# COMPACT_ATOMS: atom_id res chain seq x y z
N MET A 1 28.22 30.29 5.88
CA MET A 1 27.64 29.58 4.72
C MET A 1 27.78 28.08 4.98
N SER A 2 26.73 27.46 5.50
CA SER A 2 26.73 26.03 5.84
C SER A 2 26.42 25.22 4.58
N GLY A 3 27.40 24.46 4.10
CA GLY A 3 27.27 23.61 2.93
C GLY A 3 26.50 22.34 3.27
N TYR A 4 25.21 22.32 2.96
CA TYR A 4 24.47 21.06 2.87
C TYR A 4 24.98 20.30 1.63
N ARG A 5 25.62 19.15 1.85
CA ARG A 5 26.06 18.27 0.75
C ARG A 5 24.83 17.69 0.07
N ALA A 6 24.80 17.69 -1.27
CA ALA A 6 23.73 17.11 -2.07
C ALA A 6 23.44 15.63 -1.73
N CYS A 7 24.44 14.89 -1.22
CA CYS A 7 24.28 13.52 -0.75
C CYS A 7 23.40 13.40 0.51
N ASP A 8 23.40 14.39 1.40
CA ASP A 8 22.55 14.39 2.60
C ASP A 8 21.07 14.68 2.25
N MET A 9 20.83 15.30 1.09
CA MET A 9 19.50 15.60 0.56
C MET A 9 18.85 14.40 -0.15
N MET A 10 19.63 13.36 -0.50
CA MET A 10 19.13 12.17 -1.21
C MET A 10 18.68 11.03 -0.30
N ASN A 11 18.86 11.13 1.02
CA ASN A 11 18.31 10.15 1.95
C ASN A 11 16.87 10.50 2.36
N ILE A 12 16.06 10.95 1.41
CA ILE A 12 14.61 10.82 1.54
C ILE A 12 14.37 9.32 1.51
N LYS A 13 14.22 8.69 2.68
CA LYS A 13 13.73 7.30 2.77
C LYS A 13 12.51 7.20 1.86
N LYS A 14 12.65 6.57 0.69
CA LYS A 14 11.56 6.39 -0.26
C LYS A 14 10.42 5.74 0.50
N LYS A 15 9.24 6.36 0.47
CA LYS A 15 8.05 5.80 1.13
C LYS A 15 7.84 4.40 0.59
N LYS A 16 7.76 3.39 1.47
CA LYS A 16 7.44 2.03 1.02
C LYS A 16 6.00 2.03 0.51
N ARG A 17 5.79 1.58 -0.72
CA ARG A 17 4.48 1.51 -1.36
C ARG A 17 3.79 0.22 -0.97
N VAL A 18 2.55 0.33 -0.51
CA VAL A 18 1.71 -0.78 -0.07
C VAL A 18 0.43 -0.77 -0.89
N ARG A 19 0.06 -1.93 -1.44
CA ARG A 19 -1.21 -2.14 -2.14
C ARG A 19 -2.05 -3.13 -1.36
N VAL A 20 -3.25 -2.73 -0.96
CA VAL A 20 -4.23 -3.58 -0.29
C VAL A 20 -5.30 -3.98 -1.30
N LEU A 21 -5.43 -5.28 -1.54
CA LEU A 21 -6.42 -5.89 -2.42
C LEU A 21 -7.57 -6.46 -1.57
N ILE A 22 -8.75 -5.87 -1.69
CA ILE A 22 -9.92 -6.25 -0.90
C ILE A 22 -10.88 -7.03 -1.80
N ASN A 23 -11.15 -8.29 -1.48
CA ASN A 23 -12.20 -9.08 -2.15
C ASN A 23 -13.50 -9.09 -1.33
N PRO A 24 -14.54 -8.30 -1.67
CA PRO A 24 -15.79 -8.29 -0.91
C PRO A 24 -16.50 -9.64 -0.85
N ARG A 25 -16.23 -10.53 -1.83
CA ARG A 25 -16.83 -11.86 -1.92
C ARG A 25 -16.19 -12.88 -1.00
N SER A 26 -15.09 -12.55 -0.32
CA SER A 26 -14.46 -13.42 0.69
C SER A 26 -15.29 -13.58 1.98
N GLY A 27 -16.52 -13.05 2.02
CA GLY A 27 -17.43 -13.26 3.15
C GLY A 27 -17.01 -12.53 4.41
N PHE A 28 -16.53 -11.28 4.27
CA PHE A 28 -16.19 -10.47 5.44
C PHE A 28 -17.44 -10.23 6.30
N SER A 29 -17.43 -10.77 7.53
CA SER A 29 -18.45 -10.50 8.55
C SER A 29 -18.36 -9.09 9.14
N ILE A 30 -17.28 -8.37 8.83
CA ILE A 30 -17.02 -7.01 9.29
C ILE A 30 -17.11 -6.01 8.15
N PRO A 31 -17.57 -4.77 8.41
CA PRO A 31 -17.60 -3.73 7.39
C PRO A 31 -16.19 -3.44 6.84
N ILE A 32 -16.08 -3.22 5.53
CA ILE A 32 -14.82 -2.83 4.87
C ILE A 32 -14.19 -1.60 5.54
N ARG A 33 -15.02 -0.64 5.98
CA ARG A 33 -14.54 0.55 6.71
C ARG A 33 -13.76 0.19 7.98
N THR A 34 -14.10 -0.90 8.66
CA THR A 34 -13.36 -1.39 9.83
C THR A 34 -11.98 -1.89 9.44
N ILE A 35 -11.86 -2.61 8.33
CA ILE A 35 -10.58 -3.07 7.78
C ILE A 35 -9.71 -1.87 7.41
N CYS A 36 -10.25 -0.90 6.66
CA CYS A 36 -9.50 0.30 6.28
C CYS A 36 -9.04 1.09 7.51
N LYS A 37 -9.87 1.23 8.55
CA LYS A 37 -9.46 1.88 9.81
C LYS A 37 -8.33 1.15 10.51
N ALA A 38 -8.38 -0.18 10.55
CA ALA A 38 -7.32 -0.97 11.17
C ALA A 38 -6.00 -0.80 10.40
N ILE A 39 -6.03 -0.88 9.07
CA ILE A 39 -4.86 -0.67 8.23
C ILE A 39 -4.34 0.76 8.38
N MET A 40 -5.21 1.79 8.34
CA MET A 40 -4.78 3.16 8.60
C MET A 40 -4.08 3.27 9.96
N ARG A 41 -4.68 2.77 11.05
CA ARG A 41 -4.11 2.84 12.40
C ARG A 41 -2.68 2.29 12.51
N TYR A 42 -2.34 1.21 11.80
CA TYR A 42 -0.99 0.62 11.86
C TYR A 42 0.01 1.26 10.89
N TRP A 43 -0.48 1.94 9.85
CA TRP A 43 0.36 2.48 8.77
C TRP A 43 0.43 4.01 8.72
N GLU A 44 -0.45 4.74 9.41
CA GLU A 44 -0.57 6.21 9.42
C GLU A 44 0.72 6.91 9.90
N ASP A 45 1.40 6.33 10.90
CA ASP A 45 2.66 6.87 11.43
C ASP A 45 3.91 6.34 10.70
N THR A 46 3.71 5.50 9.69
CA THR A 46 4.81 4.89 8.97
C THR A 46 5.01 5.65 7.67
N ASN A 47 6.25 5.97 7.31
CA ASN A 47 6.60 6.61 6.03
C ASN A 47 6.33 5.63 4.86
N LYS A 48 5.06 5.27 4.66
CA LYS A 48 4.54 4.30 3.72
C LYS A 48 3.38 4.93 2.96
N ASP A 49 3.24 4.54 1.71
CA ASP A 49 2.21 5.00 0.80
C ASP A 49 1.23 3.86 0.57
N VAL A 50 0.07 3.91 1.23
CA VAL A 50 -0.93 2.82 1.23
C VAL A 50 -2.05 3.14 0.26
N THR A 51 -2.32 2.21 -0.66
CA THR A 51 -3.39 2.31 -1.66
C THR A 51 -4.31 1.09 -1.56
N TYR A 52 -5.60 1.28 -1.83
CA TYR A 52 -6.63 0.24 -1.74
C TYR A 52 -7.25 -0.03 -3.12
N GLN A 53 -7.48 -1.29 -3.44
CA GLN A 53 -8.21 -1.71 -4.65
C GLN A 53 -9.17 -2.84 -4.31
N PHE A 54 -10.38 -2.80 -4.88
CA PHE A 54 -11.35 -3.89 -4.74
C PHE A 54 -11.16 -4.92 -5.85
N CYS A 55 -11.22 -6.20 -5.51
CA CYS A 55 -11.22 -7.32 -6.44
C CYS A 55 -12.65 -7.81 -6.66
N ASN A 56 -13.08 -7.86 -7.91
CA ASN A 56 -14.41 -8.32 -8.31
C ASN A 56 -14.44 -9.80 -8.66
N SER A 57 -13.30 -10.43 -8.91
CA SER A 57 -13.16 -11.87 -9.12
C SER A 57 -11.76 -12.35 -8.71
N VAL A 58 -11.51 -13.66 -8.81
CA VAL A 58 -10.17 -14.23 -8.56
C VAL A 58 -9.18 -13.73 -9.61
N GLU A 59 -9.59 -13.73 -10.88
CA GLU A 59 -8.79 -13.29 -12.03
C GLU A 59 -8.40 -11.81 -11.90
N ASP A 60 -9.36 -10.95 -11.54
CA ASP A 60 -9.12 -9.54 -11.27
C ASP A 60 -8.13 -9.31 -10.12
N GLY A 61 -8.18 -10.17 -9.09
CA GLY A 61 -7.18 -10.17 -8.01
C GLY A 61 -5.77 -10.53 -8.48
N ILE A 62 -5.66 -11.57 -9.30
CA ILE A 62 -4.38 -12.02 -9.89
C ILE A 62 -3.79 -10.91 -10.78
N GLU A 63 -4.61 -10.30 -11.65
CA GLU A 63 -4.18 -9.22 -12.53
C GLU A 63 -3.70 -7.99 -11.74
N LYS A 64 -4.42 -7.60 -10.68
CA LYS A 64 -4.03 -6.48 -9.83
C LYS A 64 -2.77 -6.75 -9.02
N ALA A 65 -2.60 -7.96 -8.52
CA ALA A 65 -1.37 -8.37 -7.85
C ALA A 65 -0.18 -8.30 -8.81
N GLY A 66 -0.32 -8.86 -10.03
CA GLY A 66 0.70 -8.78 -11.07
C GLY A 66 1.04 -7.34 -11.45
N ARG A 67 0.03 -6.48 -11.61
CA ARG A 67 0.23 -5.05 -11.88
C ARG A 67 0.97 -4.34 -10.74
N ALA A 68 0.65 -4.65 -9.49
CA ALA A 68 1.34 -4.07 -8.33
C ALA A 68 2.84 -4.45 -8.32
N VAL A 69 3.18 -5.70 -8.67
CA VAL A 69 4.58 -6.13 -8.83
C VAL A 69 5.26 -5.33 -9.95
N SER A 70 4.64 -5.23 -11.13
CA SER A 70 5.19 -4.47 -12.26
C SER A 70 5.35 -2.98 -11.97
N GLU A 71 4.47 -2.40 -11.14
CA GLU A 71 4.57 -1.02 -10.68
C GLU A 71 5.66 -0.80 -9.63
N GLY A 72 6.28 -1.86 -9.10
CA GLY A 72 7.28 -1.76 -8.03
C GLY A 72 6.67 -1.41 -6.67
N VAL A 73 5.52 -1.98 -6.35
CA VAL A 73 4.94 -1.94 -5.00
C VAL A 73 5.78 -2.82 -4.06
N ASP A 74 6.12 -2.31 -2.88
CA ASP A 74 6.98 -3.00 -1.92
C ASP A 74 6.23 -4.09 -1.13
N ILE A 75 4.93 -3.91 -0.88
CA ILE A 75 4.09 -4.82 -0.07
C ILE A 75 2.70 -4.96 -0.69
N ILE A 76 2.21 -6.18 -0.82
CA ILE A 76 0.83 -6.49 -1.23
C ILE A 76 0.13 -7.19 -0.06
N LEU A 77 -1.09 -6.74 0.26
CA LEU A 77 -1.98 -7.29 1.30
C LEU A 77 -3.31 -7.71 0.70
#